data_AF-A0ABD3T3D2-F1
#
_entry.id   AF-A0ABD3T3D2-F1
#
_cell.length_a   1.000
_cell.length_b   1.000
_cell.length_c   1.000
_cell.angle_alpha   90.00
_cell.angle_beta   90.00
_cell.angle_gamma   90.00
#
_symmetry.space_group_name_H-M   'P 1'
#
loop_
_entity.id
_entity.type
_entity.pdbx_description
1 polymer ?
#
loop_
_entity_poly.entity_id
_entity_poly.type
_entity_poly.pdbx_seq_one_letter_code
_entity_poly.pdbx_strand_id
1 'polypeptide(L)'
;MENSHQVRTEELLTDIITVSKRIGPRVDEVVQSMYPPLDARLLEARCTALVLSVSHLVLVTKHACKNSGKFDWIDQYLADVDEHLKVLREATLELDPRSPSNSTTSGDSQQPIVRVPSSENVSSRV
;
A
#
# COMPACT_ATOMS: atom_id res chain seq x y z
N MET A 1 -2.94 -49.96 -12.43
CA MET A 1 -3.24 -48.61 -12.96
C MET A 1 -2.98 -47.58 -11.86
N GLU A 2 -1.74 -47.48 -11.38
CA GLU A 2 -1.39 -46.69 -10.17
C GLU A 2 -0.62 -45.40 -10.49
N ASN A 3 -0.03 -45.29 -11.69
CA ASN A 3 0.84 -44.18 -12.06
C ASN A 3 0.12 -42.83 -12.25
N SER A 4 -1.16 -42.82 -12.61
CA SER A 4 -1.87 -41.57 -12.95
C SER A 4 -2.09 -40.64 -11.75
N HIS A 5 -2.21 -41.19 -10.54
CA HIS A 5 -2.38 -40.39 -9.31
C HIS A 5 -1.06 -39.82 -8.82
N GLN A 6 0.05 -40.55 -9.02
CA GLN A 6 1.38 -40.11 -8.64
C GLN A 6 1.86 -38.96 -9.54
N VAL A 7 1.71 -39.10 -10.86
CA VAL A 7 2.11 -38.05 -11.84
C VAL A 7 1.37 -36.73 -11.59
N ARG A 8 0.05 -36.77 -11.31
CA ARG A 8 -0.73 -35.56 -11.01
C ARG A 8 -0.30 -34.90 -9.69
N THR A 9 0.14 -35.69 -8.72
CA THR A 9 0.61 -35.17 -7.43
C THR A 9 1.98 -34.49 -7.58
N GLU A 10 2.86 -35.04 -8.42
CA GLU A 10 4.16 -34.43 -8.74
C GLU A 10 4.03 -33.09 -9.49
N GLU A 11 3.08 -33.01 -10.43
CA GLU A 11 2.75 -31.76 -11.15
C GLU A 11 2.25 -30.68 -10.18
N LEU A 12 1.27 -31.02 -9.32
CA LEU A 12 0.72 -30.10 -8.33
C LEU A 12 1.78 -29.62 -7.31
N LEU A 13 2.68 -30.50 -6.88
CA LEU A 13 3.79 -30.13 -5.99
C LEU A 13 4.77 -29.19 -6.71
N THR A 14 5.04 -29.42 -7.99
CA THR A 14 5.90 -28.55 -8.80
C THR A 14 5.29 -27.16 -8.96
N ASP A 15 3.97 -27.06 -9.12
CA ASP A 15 3.24 -25.79 -9.17
C ASP A 15 3.34 -25.03 -7.85
N ILE A 16 3.12 -25.72 -6.72
CA ILE A 16 3.28 -25.13 -5.38
C ILE A 16 4.69 -24.56 -5.24
N ILE A 17 5.72 -25.35 -5.54
CA ILE A 17 7.13 -24.92 -5.45
C ILE A 17 7.39 -23.69 -6.34
N THR A 18 6.87 -23.70 -7.56
CA THR A 18 7.07 -22.61 -8.53
C THR A 18 6.41 -21.32 -8.08
N VAL A 19 5.21 -21.39 -7.50
CA VAL A 19 4.52 -20.22 -6.97
C VAL A 19 5.18 -19.73 -5.69
N SER A 20 5.59 -20.62 -4.78
CA SER A 20 6.29 -20.24 -3.54
C SER A 20 7.60 -19.50 -3.79
N LYS A 21 8.34 -19.87 -4.85
CA LYS A 21 9.59 -19.18 -5.24
C LYS A 21 9.39 -17.70 -5.59
N ARG A 22 8.17 -17.29 -5.95
CA ARG A 22 7.87 -15.89 -6.27
C ARG A 22 7.68 -15.02 -5.04
N ILE A 23 7.48 -15.60 -3.85
CA ILE A 23 7.26 -14.83 -2.62
C ILE A 23 8.52 -14.09 -2.18
N GLY A 24 9.68 -14.75 -2.22
CA GLY A 24 10.97 -14.14 -1.83
C GLY A 24 11.24 -12.82 -2.56
N PRO A 25 11.28 -12.81 -3.91
CA PRO A 25 11.47 -11.59 -4.68
C PRO A 25 10.43 -10.50 -4.40
N ARG A 26 9.18 -10.86 -4.09
CA ARG A 26 8.13 -9.88 -3.75
C ARG A 26 8.36 -9.23 -2.39
N VAL A 27 8.84 -9.98 -1.41
CA VAL A 27 9.25 -9.43 -0.11
C VAL A 27 10.44 -8.51 -0.29
N ASP A 28 11.44 -8.90 -1.10
CA ASP A 28 12.61 -8.07 -1.40
C ASP A 28 12.20 -6.73 -2.03
N GLU A 29 11.24 -6.75 -2.97
CA GLU A 29 10.69 -5.55 -3.59
C GLU A 29 9.96 -4.62 -2.59
N VAL A 30 9.22 -5.19 -1.64
CA VAL A 30 8.56 -4.43 -0.55
C VAL A 30 9.61 -3.78 0.35
N VAL A 31 10.58 -4.58 0.82
CA VAL A 31 11.66 -4.11 1.69
C VAL A 31 12.46 -3.00 0.99
N GLN A 32 12.78 -3.17 -0.30
CA GLN A 32 13.46 -2.15 -1.08
C GLN A 32 12.66 -0.85 -1.15
N SER A 33 11.34 -0.92 -1.32
CA SER A 33 10.48 0.27 -1.36
C SER A 33 10.34 0.99 -0.02
N MET A 34 10.68 0.34 1.10
CA MET A 34 10.71 0.98 2.43
C MET A 34 11.96 1.83 2.65
N TYR A 35 13.00 1.71 1.81
CA TYR A 35 14.20 2.52 1.92
C TYR A 35 14.06 3.87 1.20
N PRO A 36 14.67 4.96 1.73
CA PRO A 36 14.60 6.27 1.11
C PRO A 36 15.18 6.34 -0.31
N PRO A 37 14.60 7.15 -1.23
CA PRO A 37 13.36 7.93 -1.06
C PRO A 37 12.11 7.03 -1.03
N LEU A 38 11.34 7.14 0.04
CA LEU A 38 10.15 6.33 0.29
C LEU A 38 8.98 6.88 -0.52
N ASP A 39 8.50 6.09 -1.48
CA ASP A 39 7.29 6.40 -2.25
C ASP A 39 6.13 5.51 -1.76
N ALA A 40 5.15 6.13 -1.09
CA ALA A 40 3.99 5.44 -0.53
C ALA A 40 3.17 4.71 -1.61
N ARG A 41 3.05 5.27 -2.82
CA ARG A 41 2.34 4.62 -3.94
C ARG A 41 3.07 3.37 -4.41
N LEU A 42 4.41 3.45 -4.45
CA LEU A 42 5.24 2.31 -4.81
C LEU A 42 5.12 1.22 -3.75
N LEU A 43 5.20 1.58 -2.47
CA LEU A 43 5.07 0.64 -1.35
C LEU A 43 3.69 -0.06 -1.35
N GLU A 44 2.60 0.69 -1.52
CA GLU A 44 1.25 0.12 -1.65
C GLU A 44 1.20 -0.91 -2.80
N ALA A 45 1.68 -0.54 -3.98
CA ALA A 45 1.69 -1.42 -5.14
C ALA A 45 2.50 -2.71 -4.91
N ARG A 46 3.68 -2.62 -4.26
CA ARG A 46 4.50 -3.79 -3.93
C ARG A 46 3.84 -4.67 -2.88
N CYS A 47 3.24 -4.09 -1.84
CA CYS A 47 2.50 -4.84 -0.82
C CYS A 47 1.28 -5.56 -1.44
N THR A 48 0.51 -4.91 -2.30
CA THR A 48 -0.60 -5.56 -3.03
C THR A 48 -0.10 -6.72 -3.91
N ALA A 49 1.02 -6.53 -4.63
CA ALA A 49 1.60 -7.59 -5.45
C ALA A 49 2.08 -8.80 -4.63
N LEU A 50 2.64 -8.56 -3.43
CA LEU A 50 3.01 -9.61 -2.49
C LEU A 50 1.78 -10.38 -2.01
N VAL A 51 0.73 -9.68 -1.57
CA VAL A 51 -0.53 -10.30 -1.11
C VAL A 51 -1.17 -11.15 -2.21
N LEU A 52 -1.26 -10.63 -3.43
CA LEU A 52 -1.76 -11.40 -4.58
C LEU A 52 -0.95 -12.67 -4.84
N SER A 53 0.37 -12.61 -4.69
CA SER A 53 1.26 -13.77 -4.86
C SER A 53 1.04 -14.82 -3.77
N VAL A 54 0.83 -14.39 -2.51
CA VAL A 54 0.50 -15.28 -1.39
C VAL A 54 -0.90 -15.89 -1.57
N SER A 55 -1.91 -15.09 -1.91
CA SER A 55 -3.27 -15.58 -2.19
C SER A 55 -3.28 -16.62 -3.31
N HIS A 56 -2.48 -16.41 -4.36
CA HIS A 56 -2.32 -17.39 -5.43
C HIS A 56 -1.68 -18.70 -4.93
N LEU A 57 -0.65 -18.62 -4.07
CA LEU A 57 -0.06 -19.81 -3.46
C LEU A 57 -1.08 -20.61 -2.63
N VAL A 58 -1.91 -19.90 -1.87
CA VAL A 58 -2.96 -20.50 -1.04
C VAL A 58 -4.00 -21.22 -1.91
N LEU A 59 -4.42 -20.60 -3.01
CA LEU A 59 -5.34 -21.22 -3.98
C LEU A 59 -4.76 -22.49 -4.60
N VAL A 60 -3.51 -22.46 -5.06
CA VAL A 60 -2.83 -23.63 -5.65
C VAL A 60 -2.67 -24.74 -4.60
N THR A 61 -2.36 -24.39 -3.36
CA THR A 61 -2.23 -25.35 -2.25
C THR A 61 -3.59 -25.96 -1.87
N LYS A 62 -4.65 -25.17 -1.75
CA LYS A 62 -6.02 -25.64 -1.49
C LYS A 62 -6.50 -26.58 -2.59
N HIS A 63 -6.21 -26.24 -3.85
CA HIS A 63 -6.52 -27.08 -5.01
C HIS A 63 -5.78 -28.42 -4.96
N ALA A 64 -4.48 -28.42 -4.61
CA ALA A 64 -3.68 -29.63 -4.52
C ALA A 64 -4.08 -30.53 -3.33
N CYS A 65 -4.41 -29.93 -2.18
CA CYS A 65 -4.61 -30.67 -0.94
C CYS A 65 -6.05 -31.17 -0.71
N LYS A 66 -7.07 -30.72 -1.48
CA LYS A 66 -8.50 -31.11 -1.33
C LYS A 66 -9.13 -30.97 0.08
N ASN A 67 -8.38 -30.50 1.08
CA ASN A 67 -8.77 -30.39 2.48
C ASN A 67 -9.13 -28.93 2.84
N SER A 68 -10.24 -28.42 2.29
CA SER A 68 -10.64 -27.01 2.43
C SER A 68 -10.68 -26.50 3.87
N GLY A 69 -11.16 -27.30 4.84
CA GLY A 69 -11.34 -26.87 6.24
C GLY A 69 -10.06 -26.75 7.07
N LYS A 70 -8.87 -27.08 6.54
CA LYS A 70 -7.59 -26.87 7.25
C LYS A 70 -6.97 -25.50 6.97
N PHE A 71 -7.57 -24.70 6.09
CA PHE A 71 -6.99 -23.46 5.59
C PHE A 71 -7.76 -22.20 6.02
N ASP A 72 -8.80 -22.33 6.85
CA ASP A 72 -9.61 -21.19 7.31
C ASP A 72 -8.78 -20.15 8.07
N TRP A 73 -7.75 -20.58 8.81
CA TRP A 73 -6.80 -19.68 9.48
C TRP A 73 -5.97 -18.84 8.49
N ILE A 74 -5.72 -19.37 7.29
CA ILE A 74 -5.03 -18.64 6.22
C ILE A 74 -5.95 -17.58 5.63
N ASP A 75 -7.21 -17.92 5.42
CA ASP A 75 -8.20 -16.98 4.91
C ASP A 75 -8.40 -15.82 5.91
N GLN A 76 -8.40 -16.10 7.22
CA GLN A 76 -8.39 -15.05 8.25
C GLN A 76 -7.12 -14.18 8.19
N TYR A 77 -5.94 -14.79 8.07
CA TYR A 77 -4.69 -14.04 7.99
C TYR A 77 -4.63 -13.15 6.74
N LEU A 78 -5.16 -13.62 5.60
CA LEU A 78 -5.28 -12.81 4.39
C LEU A 78 -6.24 -11.65 4.57
N ALA A 79 -7.33 -11.83 5.31
CA ALA A 79 -8.26 -10.74 5.64
C ALA A 79 -7.61 -9.68 6.53
N ASP A 80 -6.83 -10.09 7.53
CA ASP A 80 -6.09 -9.17 8.40
C ASP A 80 -5.05 -8.36 7.60
N VAL A 81 -4.37 -8.99 6.63
CA VAL A 81 -3.42 -8.30 5.75
C VAL A 81 -4.11 -7.34 4.79
N ASP A 82 -5.31 -7.67 4.29
CA ASP A 82 -6.11 -6.75 3.48
C ASP A 82 -6.49 -5.48 4.26
N GLU A 83 -6.78 -5.61 5.55
CA GLU A 83 -7.02 -4.46 6.43
C GLU A 83 -5.76 -3.57 6.55
N HIS A 84 -4.57 -4.16 6.68
CA HIS A 84 -3.32 -3.38 6.66
C HIS A 84 -3.08 -2.67 5.31
N LEU A 85 -3.47 -3.29 4.18
CA LEU A 85 -3.40 -2.63 2.87
C LEU A 85 -4.32 -1.41 2.77
N LYS A 86 -5.48 -1.43 3.44
CA LYS A 86 -6.38 -0.25 3.47
C LYS A 86 -5.71 0.93 4.16
N VAL A 87 -5.03 0.71 5.27
CA VAL A 87 -4.28 1.77 5.97
C VAL A 87 -3.20 2.36 5.06
N LEU A 88 -2.47 1.51 4.33
CA LEU A 88 -1.47 1.98 3.37
C LEU A 88 -2.10 2.82 2.25
N ARG A 89 -3.26 2.39 1.74
CA ARG A 89 -4.00 3.12 0.71
C ARG A 89 -4.53 4.47 1.20
N GLU A 90 -5.04 4.53 2.43
CA GLU A 90 -5.48 5.77 3.06
C GLU A 90 -4.31 6.74 3.20
N ALA A 91 -3.16 6.27 3.69
CA ALA A 91 -1.94 7.08 3.79
C ALA A 91 -1.46 7.57 2.41
N THR A 92 -1.54 6.74 1.37
CA THR A 92 -1.23 7.15 -0.01
C THR A 92 -2.16 8.27 -0.50
N LEU A 93 -3.45 8.23 -0.16
CA LEU A 93 -4.43 9.26 -0.54
C LEU A 93 -4.18 10.59 0.16
N GLU A 94 -3.76 10.58 1.43
CA GLU A 94 -3.39 11.79 2.19
C GLU A 94 -2.14 12.48 1.62
N LEU A 95 -1.23 11.71 1.02
CA LEU A 95 0.00 12.21 0.41
C LEU A 95 -0.24 12.85 -0.98
N ASP A 96 -1.44 12.77 -1.56
CA ASP A 96 -1.79 13.50 -2.77
C ASP A 96 -2.06 14.98 -2.43
N PRO A 97 -1.25 15.95 -2.90
CA PRO A 97 -1.44 17.39 -2.65
C PRO A 97 -2.68 17.99 -3.34
N ARG A 98 -3.65 17.16 -3.74
CA ARG A 98 -4.89 17.54 -4.44
C ARG A 98 -6.16 17.34 -3.62
N SER A 99 -6.07 17.12 -2.32
CA SER A 99 -7.23 17.36 -1.46
C SER A 99 -7.41 18.86 -1.29
N PRO A 100 -8.44 19.51 -1.89
CA PRO A 100 -8.84 20.82 -1.41
C PRO A 100 -9.26 20.63 0.04
N SER A 101 -8.43 21.09 0.97
CA SER A 101 -8.89 21.47 2.28
C SER A 101 -9.74 22.73 2.11
N ASN A 102 -10.99 22.60 1.69
CA ASN A 102 -11.99 23.65 1.85
C ASN A 102 -12.39 23.73 3.32
N SER A 103 -11.44 24.21 4.14
CA SER A 103 -11.69 24.84 5.43
C SER A 103 -11.84 26.36 5.21
N THR A 104 -12.85 26.75 4.44
CA THR A 104 -13.35 28.13 4.50
C THR A 104 -14.33 28.21 5.67
N THR A 105 -13.78 28.30 6.88
CA THR A 105 -14.52 28.85 8.02
C THR A 105 -14.68 30.34 7.76
N SER A 106 -15.78 30.71 7.10
CA SER A 106 -16.21 32.09 6.98
C SER A 106 -16.66 32.58 8.35
N GLY A 107 -15.74 33.17 9.09
CA GLY A 107 -16.00 33.71 10.40
C GLY A 107 -14.83 34.56 10.89
N ASP A 108 -14.52 35.65 10.19
CA ASP A 108 -14.12 36.90 10.85
C ASP A 108 -14.26 38.10 9.91
N SER A 109 -15.21 38.98 10.21
CA SER A 109 -15.26 40.33 9.64
C SER A 109 -14.44 41.24 10.55
N GLN A 110 -13.13 41.36 10.31
CA GLN A 110 -12.38 42.51 10.79
C GLN A 110 -11.17 42.80 9.90
N GLN A 111 -11.33 43.80 9.03
CA GLN A 111 -10.22 44.45 8.31
C GLN A 111 -9.50 45.41 9.26
N PRO A 112 -8.16 45.38 9.38
CA PRO A 112 -7.40 46.58 9.67
C PRO A 112 -6.78 47.10 8.37
N ILE A 113 -7.24 48.29 8.00
CA ILE A 113 -6.70 49.14 6.94
C ILE A 113 -5.17 49.23 7.05
N VAL A 114 -4.47 48.80 6.00
CA VAL A 114 -3.06 49.11 5.74
C VAL A 114 -2.96 50.60 5.43
N ARG A 115 -2.47 51.40 6.38
CA ARG A 115 -2.08 52.80 6.15
C ARG A 115 -0.58 52.87 5.90
N VAL A 116 -0.22 52.97 4.64
CA VAL A 116 1.12 53.36 4.17
C VAL A 116 1.50 54.73 4.78
N PRO A 117 2.68 54.89 5.42
CA PRO A 117 3.24 56.20 5.64
C PRO A 117 4.05 56.63 4.40
N SER A 118 3.57 57.71 3.78
CA SER A 118 4.22 58.41 2.68
C SER A 118 5.59 58.97 3.08
N SER A 119 6.55 58.70 2.20
CA SER A 119 7.71 59.50 1.77
C SER A 119 8.28 60.55 2.73
N GLU A 120 9.54 60.29 3.06
CA GLU A 120 10.61 61.21 3.44
C GLU A 120 10.41 62.65 2.95
N ASN A 121 10.47 63.61 3.87
CA ASN A 121 10.89 64.98 3.57
C ASN A 121 12.08 65.32 4.47
N VAL A 122 13.25 65.33 3.84
CA VAL A 122 14.52 65.81 4.39
C VAL A 122 14.54 67.34 4.32
N SER A 123 15.24 67.97 5.27
CA SER A 123 15.74 69.37 5.25
C SER A 123 14.90 70.35 6.09
N SER A 124 15.43 71.16 7.00
CA SER A 124 16.81 71.48 7.33
C SER A 124 16.90 72.00 8.76
N ARG A 125 18.03 71.68 9.39
CA ARG A 125 18.57 72.22 10.62
C ARG A 125 19.50 73.36 10.20
N VAL A 126 19.20 74.62 10.51
CA VAL A 126 20.01 75.65 11.22
C VAL A 126 19.13 76.88 11.42
#